data_AF-A0A9E5YZC1-F1
#
_entry.id   AF-A0A9E5YZC1-F1
#
_cell.length_a   1.000
_cell.length_b   1.000
_cell.length_c   1.000
_cell.angle_alpha   90.00
_cell.angle_beta   90.00
_cell.angle_gamma   90.00
#
_symmetry.space_group_name_H-M   'P 1'
#
loop_
_entity.id
_entity.type
_entity.pdbx_description
1 polymer ?
#
loop_
_entity_poly.entity_id
_entity_poly.type
_entity_poly.pdbx_seq_one_letter_code
_entity_poly.pdbx_strand_id
1 'polypeptide(L)'
;MLSILHRMTGVALGLGTVLFTYWLTAAAYGPEAFDRAQDLMGSWFGLLVLFGFTFALYYHLANGIRHMFWDIGMGYEMSTLRRSGLFVVLFTIVMTVATWGCIWSRAGDL
;
A
#
# COMPACT_ATOMS: atom_id res chain seq x y z
N MET A 1 -7.60 -12.69 -12.64
CA MET A 1 -7.31 -11.24 -12.54
C MET A 1 -6.33 -10.88 -11.43
N LEU A 2 -6.32 -11.57 -10.27
CA LEU A 2 -5.45 -11.22 -9.14
C LEU A 2 -3.95 -11.12 -9.45
N SER A 3 -3.42 -11.99 -10.32
CA SER A 3 -2.01 -11.95 -10.75
C SER A 3 -1.65 -10.72 -11.61
N ILE A 4 -2.58 -10.21 -12.43
CA ILE A 4 -2.34 -8.98 -13.21
C ILE A 4 -2.30 -7.78 -12.27
N LEU A 5 -3.29 -7.70 -11.37
CA LEU A 5 -3.32 -6.66 -10.34
C LEU A 5 -2.05 -6.68 -9.48
N HIS A 6 -1.52 -7.86 -9.15
CA HIS A 6 -0.28 -7.95 -8.36
C HIS A 6 0.92 -7.34 -9.07
N ARG A 7 1.03 -7.53 -10.38
CA ARG A 7 2.07 -6.87 -11.20
C ARG A 7 1.86 -5.37 -11.28
N MET A 8 0.62 -4.92 -11.52
CA MET A 8 0.29 -3.50 -11.56
C MET A 8 0.58 -2.79 -10.23
N THR A 9 0.21 -3.40 -9.10
CA THR A 9 0.53 -2.84 -7.78
C THR A 9 2.03 -2.86 -7.51
N GLY A 10 2.77 -3.86 -7.99
CA GLY A 10 4.24 -3.89 -7.88
C GLY A 10 4.90 -2.71 -8.61
N VAL A 11 4.45 -2.40 -9.84
CA VAL A 11 4.93 -1.22 -10.58
C VAL A 11 4.55 0.07 -9.87
N ALA A 12 3.30 0.19 -9.41
CA ALA A 12 2.83 1.37 -8.68
C ALA A 12 3.65 1.61 -7.40
N LEU A 13 3.96 0.55 -6.65
CA LEU A 13 4.82 0.63 -5.47
C LEU A 13 6.25 1.04 -5.83
N GLY A 14 6.82 0.48 -6.90
CA GLY A 14 8.14 0.89 -7.40
C GLY A 14 8.22 2.35 -7.83
N LEU A 15 7.12 2.94 -8.31
CA LEU A 15 7.03 4.39 -8.55
C LEU A 15 6.86 5.16 -7.24
N GLY A 16 6.04 4.66 -6.32
CA GLY A 16 5.81 5.28 -5.03
C GLY A 16 7.02 5.29 -4.10
N THR A 17 7.98 4.38 -4.27
CA THR A 17 9.25 4.45 -3.54
C THR A 17 10.03 5.72 -3.87
N VAL A 18 9.91 6.29 -5.08
CA VAL A 18 10.53 7.59 -5.41
C VAL A 18 9.97 8.69 -4.53
N LEU A 19 8.65 8.73 -4.34
CA LEU A 19 7.99 9.69 -3.45
C LEU A 19 8.41 9.46 -1.98
N PHE A 20 8.50 8.20 -1.55
CA PHE A 20 8.95 7.86 -0.21
C PHE A 20 10.41 8.26 0.05
N THR A 21 11.29 8.02 -0.93
CA THR A 21 12.69 8.46 -0.88
C THR A 21 12.77 9.98 -0.83
N TYR A 22 12.01 10.70 -1.65
CA TYR A 22 11.94 12.16 -1.57
C TYR A 22 11.58 12.65 -0.16
N TRP A 23 10.55 12.05 0.46
CA TRP A 23 10.13 12.42 1.81
C TRP A 23 11.22 12.14 2.86
N LEU A 24 11.87 10.97 2.82
CA LEU A 24 12.99 10.64 3.71
C LEU A 24 14.18 11.58 3.52
N THR A 25 14.50 11.91 2.28
CA THR A 25 15.57 12.86 1.96
C THR A 25 15.21 14.26 2.49
N ALA A 26 13.98 14.73 2.26
CA ALA A 26 13.52 16.02 2.79
C ALA A 26 13.63 16.08 4.33
N ALA A 27 13.27 15.00 5.02
CA ALA A 27 13.41 14.90 6.48
C ALA A 27 14.87 15.01 6.95
N ALA A 28 15.83 14.53 6.16
CA ALA A 28 17.26 14.60 6.47
C ALA A 28 17.89 15.97 6.15
N TYR A 29 17.34 16.72 5.21
CA TYR A 29 17.92 17.98 4.73
C TYR A 29 17.60 19.20 5.61
N GLY A 30 16.54 19.13 6.41
CA GLY A 30 16.20 20.16 7.38
C GLY A 30 14.73 20.58 7.35
N PRO A 31 14.31 21.44 8.29
CA PRO A 31 12.91 21.80 8.49
C PRO A 31 12.23 22.37 7.25
N GLU A 32 12.85 23.30 6.52
CA GLU A 32 12.21 23.92 5.35
C GLU A 32 12.06 22.97 4.15
N ALA A 33 12.92 21.95 4.06
CA ALA A 33 12.78 20.90 3.07
C ALA A 33 11.65 19.94 3.46
N PHE A 34 11.58 19.58 4.74
CA PHE A 34 10.57 18.68 5.26
C PHE A 34 9.16 19.31 5.19
N ASP A 35 9.00 20.58 5.56
CA ASP A 35 7.71 21.28 5.48
C ASP A 35 7.15 21.27 4.05
N ARG A 36 7.99 21.50 3.03
CA ARG A 36 7.57 21.39 1.63
C ARG A 36 7.13 19.97 1.24
N ALA A 37 7.79 18.94 1.77
CA ALA A 37 7.38 17.56 1.55
C ALA A 37 6.04 17.25 2.23
N GLN A 38 5.83 17.79 3.44
CA GLN A 38 4.58 17.69 4.19
C GLN A 38 3.43 18.40 3.46
N ASP A 39 3.65 19.60 2.92
CA ASP A 39 2.66 20.34 2.12
C ASP A 39 2.25 19.55 0.86
N LEU A 40 3.23 18.99 0.15
CA LEU A 40 2.97 18.17 -1.03
C LEU A 40 2.14 16.93 -0.69
N MET A 41 2.55 16.19 0.36
CA MET A 41 1.87 14.96 0.78
C MET A 41 0.51 15.20 1.44
N GLY A 42 0.36 16.32 2.15
CA GLY A 42 -0.87 16.77 2.80
C GLY A 42 -1.88 17.41 1.84
N SER A 43 -1.45 17.78 0.63
CA SER A 43 -2.36 18.23 -0.42
C SER A 43 -3.39 17.14 -0.77
N TRP A 44 -4.56 17.54 -1.28
CA TRP A 44 -5.61 16.59 -1.68
C TRP A 44 -5.09 15.51 -2.66
N PHE A 45 -4.17 15.89 -3.57
CA PHE A 45 -3.57 14.98 -4.51
C PHE A 45 -2.53 14.08 -3.85
N GLY A 46 -1.72 14.61 -2.93
CA GLY A 46 -0.79 13.83 -2.12
C GLY A 46 -1.50 12.74 -1.32
N LEU A 47 -2.62 13.08 -0.67
CA LEU A 47 -3.45 12.12 0.05
C LEU A 47 -4.05 11.07 -0.89
N LEU A 48 -4.52 11.44 -2.08
CA LEU A 48 -5.00 10.47 -3.09
C LEU A 48 -3.91 9.48 -3.50
N VAL A 49 -2.69 9.97 -3.72
CA VAL A 49 -1.53 9.13 -4.07
C VAL A 49 -1.16 8.21 -2.90
N LEU A 50 -1.13 8.72 -1.66
CA LEU A 50 -0.87 7.91 -0.46
C LEU A 50 -1.96 6.85 -0.23
N PHE A 51 -3.23 7.16 -0.56
CA PHE A 51 -4.33 6.20 -0.47
C PHE A 51 -4.11 5.06 -1.47
N GLY A 52 -3.82 5.40 -2.72
CA GLY A 52 -3.47 4.42 -3.74
C GLY A 52 -2.23 3.59 -3.37
N PHE A 53 -1.21 4.23 -2.81
CA PHE A 53 0.02 3.57 -2.38
C PHE A 53 -0.23 2.55 -1.25
N THR A 54 -0.98 2.93 -0.22
CA THR A 54 -1.33 2.02 0.90
C THR A 54 -2.22 0.87 0.44
N PHE A 55 -3.19 1.10 -0.44
CA PHE A 55 -3.98 0.03 -1.07
C PHE A 55 -3.09 -0.93 -1.87
N ALA A 56 -2.22 -0.39 -2.75
CA ALA A 56 -1.30 -1.18 -3.55
C ALA A 56 -0.37 -2.02 -2.66
N LEU A 57 0.11 -1.44 -1.56
CA LEU A 57 1.00 -2.10 -0.59
C LEU A 57 0.35 -3.33 0.03
N TYR A 58 -0.85 -3.18 0.63
CA TYR A 58 -1.53 -4.31 1.28
C TYR A 58 -1.94 -5.39 0.29
N TYR A 59 -2.41 -5.01 -0.89
CA TYR A 59 -2.75 -5.96 -1.94
C TYR A 59 -1.51 -6.73 -2.41
N HIS A 60 -0.42 -6.02 -2.72
CA HIS A 60 0.80 -6.62 -3.22
C HIS A 60 1.42 -7.56 -2.19
N LEU A 61 1.45 -7.15 -0.91
CA LEU A 61 1.93 -7.96 0.20
C LEU A 61 1.10 -9.25 0.35
N ALA A 62 -0.22 -9.14 0.50
CA ALA A 62 -1.07 -10.30 0.74
C ALA A 62 -1.05 -11.28 -0.44
N ASN A 63 -1.11 -10.76 -1.68
CA ASN A 63 -1.02 -11.61 -2.84
C ASN A 63 0.40 -12.17 -3.04
N GLY A 64 1.45 -11.45 -2.64
CA GLY A 64 2.82 -11.94 -2.62
C GLY A 64 3.00 -13.13 -1.69
N ILE A 65 2.48 -13.05 -0.45
CA ILE A 65 2.46 -14.18 0.49
C ILE A 65 1.73 -15.39 -0.11
N ARG A 66 0.60 -15.16 -0.78
CA ARG A 66 -0.14 -16.21 -1.50
C ARG A 66 0.70 -16.84 -2.62
N HIS A 67 1.48 -16.06 -3.35
CA HIS A 67 2.43 -16.58 -4.34
C HIS A 67 3.55 -17.41 -3.68
N MET A 68 4.11 -16.96 -2.56
CA MET A 68 5.13 -17.72 -1.82
C MET A 68 4.60 -19.10 -1.37
N PHE A 69 3.32 -19.20 -1.01
CA PHE A 69 2.69 -20.48 -0.72
C PHE A 69 2.62 -21.41 -1.95
N TRP A 70 2.35 -20.85 -3.13
CA TRP A 70 2.38 -21.60 -4.38
C TRP A 70 3.78 -22.08 -4.71
N ASP A 71 4.80 -21.24 -4.51
CA ASP A 71 6.20 -21.57 -4.79
C ASP A 71 6.70 -22.77 -3.96
N ILE A 72 6.16 -22.97 -2.74
CA ILE A 72 6.48 -24.14 -1.89
C ILE A 72 5.53 -25.33 -2.08
N GLY A 73 4.74 -25.35 -3.15
CA GLY A 73 3.91 -26.52 -3.49
C GLY A 73 2.50 -26.51 -2.89
N MET A 74 2.08 -25.45 -2.18
CA MET A 74 0.81 -25.44 -1.44
C MET A 74 -0.29 -24.63 -2.13
N GLY A 75 -1.55 -24.97 -1.88
CA GLY A 75 -2.70 -24.13 -2.24
C GLY A 75 -3.15 -24.18 -3.70
N TYR A 76 -2.79 -25.25 -4.43
CA TYR A 76 -3.22 -25.49 -5.82
C TYR A 76 -4.66 -26.02 -5.96
N GLU A 77 -5.26 -26.53 -4.88
CA GLU A 77 -6.67 -26.92 -4.91
C GLU A 77 -7.57 -25.72 -5.20
N MET A 78 -8.60 -25.93 -6.04
CA MET A 78 -9.48 -24.86 -6.48
C MET A 78 -10.23 -24.17 -5.33
N SER A 79 -10.62 -24.92 -4.30
CA SER A 79 -11.22 -24.42 -3.06
C SER A 79 -10.28 -23.45 -2.34
N THR A 80 -9.00 -23.84 -2.19
CA THR A 80 -7.95 -23.04 -1.56
C THR A 80 -7.55 -21.84 -2.40
N LEU A 81 -7.49 -21.96 -3.72
CA LEU A 81 -7.25 -20.85 -4.65
C LEU A 81 -8.31 -19.75 -4.52
N ARG A 82 -9.60 -20.13 -4.41
CA ARG A 82 -10.71 -19.18 -4.24
C ARG A 82 -10.69 -18.52 -2.85
N ARG A 83 -10.52 -19.31 -1.78
CA ARG A 83 -10.46 -18.81 -0.41
C ARG A 83 -9.29 -17.85 -0.19
N SER A 84 -8.10 -18.23 -0.64
CA SER A 84 -6.91 -17.36 -0.56
C SER A 84 -7.06 -16.09 -1.39
N GLY A 85 -7.71 -16.16 -2.56
CA GLY A 85 -8.02 -14.97 -3.35
C GLY A 85 -9.00 -14.01 -2.66
N LEU A 86 -10.06 -14.55 -2.04
CA LEU A 86 -10.98 -13.75 -1.24
C LEU A 86 -10.28 -13.11 -0.04
N PHE A 87 -9.43 -13.86 0.65
CA PHE A 87 -8.63 -13.35 1.77
C PHE A 87 -7.77 -12.15 1.37
N VAL A 88 -7.06 -12.23 0.23
CA VAL A 88 -6.26 -11.10 -0.30
C VAL A 88 -7.11 -9.84 -0.45
N VAL A 89 -8.31 -9.96 -1.05
CA VAL A 89 -9.21 -8.81 -1.26
C VAL A 89 -9.71 -8.24 0.06
N LEU A 90 -10.21 -9.10 0.96
CA LEU A 90 -10.74 -8.66 2.26
C LEU A 90 -9.65 -8.01 3.11
N PHE A 91 -8.46 -8.64 3.18
CA PHE A 91 -7.32 -8.09 3.90
C PHE A 91 -6.93 -6.71 3.36
N THR A 92 -6.86 -6.56 2.04
CA THR A 92 -6.53 -5.27 1.41
C THR A 92 -7.51 -4.18 1.84
N ILE A 93 -8.82 -4.45 1.71
CA ILE A 93 -9.87 -3.47 2.05
C ILE A 93 -9.81 -3.12 3.54
N VAL A 94 -9.77 -4.13 4.41
CA VAL A 94 -9.76 -3.94 5.87
C VAL A 94 -8.54 -3.13 6.30
N MET A 95 -7.34 -3.48 5.81
CA MET A 95 -6.11 -2.79 6.19
C MET A 95 -6.06 -1.36 5.66
N THR A 96 -6.49 -1.12 4.41
CA THR A 96 -6.56 0.25 3.87
C THR A 96 -7.54 1.10 4.68
N VAL A 97 -8.75 0.59 4.94
CA VAL A 97 -9.75 1.32 5.73
C VAL A 97 -9.28 1.55 7.17
N ALA A 98 -8.66 0.56 7.80
CA ALA A 98 -8.13 0.72 9.16
C ALA A 98 -7.04 1.80 9.23
N THR A 99 -6.11 1.81 8.28
CA THR A 99 -5.04 2.81 8.22
C THR A 99 -5.61 4.21 8.02
N TRP A 100 -6.53 4.41 7.08
CA TRP A 100 -7.12 5.72 6.82
C TRP A 100 -8.09 6.17 7.91
N GLY A 101 -8.84 5.24 8.52
CA GLY A 101 -9.66 5.50 9.69
C GLY A 101 -8.81 5.95 10.90
N CYS A 102 -7.65 5.34 11.10
CA CYS A 102 -6.69 5.71 12.13
C CYS A 102 -6.02 7.08 11.85
N ILE A 103 -5.75 7.40 10.57
CA ILE A 103 -5.24 8.72 10.18
C ILE A 103 -6.32 9.77 10.47
N TRP A 104 -7.56 9.52 10.04
CA TRP A 104 -8.68 10.44 10.26
C TRP A 104 -8.96 10.68 11.75
N SER A 105 -8.91 9.62 12.57
CA SER A 105 -9.13 9.76 14.02
C SER A 105 -8.08 10.63 14.70
N ARG A 106 -6.86 10.72 14.14
CA ARG A 106 -5.77 11.56 14.68
C ARG A 106 -5.65 12.92 14.01
N ALA A 107 -6.26 13.11 12.84
CA ALA A 107 -6.23 14.39 12.14
C ALA A 107 -7.00 15.50 12.87
N GLY A 108 -7.90 15.16 13.81
CA GLY A 108 -8.56 16.13 14.70
C GLY A 108 -7.80 16.42 16.00
N ASP A 109 -6.72 15.68 16.27
CA ASP A 109 -5.91 15.81 17.49
C ASP A 109 -4.60 16.60 17.27
N LEU A 110 -4.33 17.02 16.02
CA LEU A 110 -3.19 17.83 15.58
C LEU A 110 -3.65 19.24 15.17
#